data_AF-A0A6M8EAU2-F1
#
_entry.id   AF-A0A6M8EAU2-F1
#
_cell.length_a   1.000
_cell.length_b   1.000
_cell.length_c   1.000
_cell.angle_alpha   90.00
_cell.angle_beta   90.00
_cell.angle_gamma   90.00
#
_symmetry.space_group_name_H-M   'P 1'
#
loop_
_entity.id
_entity.type
_entity.pdbx_description
1 polymer ?
#
loop_
_entity_poly.entity_id
_entity_poly.type
_entity_poly.pdbx_seq_one_letter_code
_entity_poly.pdbx_strand_id
1 'polypeptide(L)'
;MRTMIKKGLLAVTLMIGFNPLYAGTGHSHAPVEASTTIIKTVAKEEINRLAKSGKIDNSWLNKDINKIEKYNQGQEWRVIFNNDKIEDAAKQTLYIFVDNAGKLTGSNYTGK
;
A
#
# COMPACT_ATOMS: atom_id res chain seq x y z
N MET A 1 -27.28 -45.74 -1.23
CA MET A 1 -26.92 -46.07 -2.64
C MET A 1 -27.48 -44.92 -3.48
N ARG A 2 -26.77 -44.00 -4.16
CA ARG A 2 -25.38 -43.83 -4.59
C ARG A 2 -25.07 -42.33 -4.57
N THR A 3 -23.83 -42.01 -4.25
CA THR A 3 -23.14 -40.71 -4.25
C THR A 3 -23.22 -39.94 -5.56
N MET A 4 -23.31 -38.60 -5.51
CA MET A 4 -22.95 -37.71 -6.61
C MET A 4 -21.85 -36.74 -6.17
N ILE A 5 -20.61 -37.12 -6.44
CA ILE A 5 -19.42 -36.29 -6.30
C ILE A 5 -19.33 -35.44 -7.57
N LYS A 6 -19.52 -34.13 -7.45
CA LYS A 6 -19.18 -33.19 -8.53
C LYS A 6 -17.66 -33.00 -8.52
N LYS A 7 -16.97 -33.63 -9.47
CA LYS A 7 -15.54 -33.44 -9.71
C LYS A 7 -15.33 -32.06 -10.36
N GLY A 8 -14.94 -31.07 -9.56
CA GLY A 8 -14.37 -29.82 -10.07
C GLY A 8 -12.86 -29.99 -10.23
N LEU A 9 -12.39 -30.12 -11.47
CA LEU A 9 -10.96 -30.15 -11.79
C LEU A 9 -10.46 -28.70 -11.85
N LEU A 10 -9.76 -28.26 -10.81
CA LEU A 10 -9.07 -26.96 -10.81
C LEU A 10 -7.61 -27.20 -11.24
N ALA A 11 -7.29 -26.88 -12.49
CA ALA A 11 -5.92 -26.91 -12.98
C ALA A 11 -5.18 -25.65 -12.46
N VAL A 12 -4.22 -25.85 -11.56
CA VAL A 12 -3.29 -24.79 -11.13
C VAL A 12 -2.04 -24.89 -12.00
N THR A 13 -1.92 -23.97 -12.95
CA THR A 13 -0.68 -23.82 -13.73
C THR A 13 0.28 -22.93 -12.94
N LEU A 14 1.31 -23.55 -12.36
CA LEU A 14 2.42 -22.85 -11.71
C LEU A 14 3.46 -22.47 -12.77
N MET A 15 3.47 -21.21 -13.22
CA MET A 15 4.57 -20.69 -14.05
C MET A 15 5.73 -20.27 -13.15
N ILE A 16 6.79 -21.08 -13.11
CA ILE A 16 8.08 -20.70 -12.52
C ILE A 16 8.88 -20.00 -13.61
N GLY A 17 8.88 -18.67 -13.60
CA GLY A 17 9.76 -17.87 -14.45
C GLY A 17 11.17 -17.81 -13.86
N PHE A 18 12.12 -18.48 -14.51
CA PHE A 18 13.55 -18.29 -14.25
C PHE A 18 14.01 -16.99 -14.94
N ASN A 19 14.45 -16.01 -14.16
CA ASN A 19 15.22 -14.87 -14.69
C ASN A 19 16.70 -15.12 -14.40
N PRO A 20 17.61 -15.05 -15.39
CA PRO A 20 19.04 -15.11 -15.13
C PRO A 20 19.46 -13.80 -14.44
N LEU A 21 19.86 -13.89 -13.17
CA LEU A 21 20.47 -12.79 -12.43
C LEU A 21 21.91 -12.62 -12.94
N TYR A 22 22.13 -11.56 -13.70
CA TYR A 22 23.47 -11.07 -14.05
C TYR A 22 24.17 -10.60 -12.78
N ALA A 23 25.31 -11.20 -12.45
CA ALA A 23 26.22 -10.69 -11.42
C ALA A 23 26.94 -9.45 -11.95
N GLY A 24 26.60 -8.29 -11.40
CA GLY A 24 27.21 -7.00 -11.72
C GLY A 24 28.04 -6.46 -10.54
N THR A 25 29.22 -5.94 -10.89
CA THR A 25 30.25 -5.28 -10.09
C THR A 25 29.75 -4.41 -8.93
N GLY A 26 30.50 -4.47 -7.82
CA GLY A 26 30.20 -3.90 -6.51
C GLY A 26 29.67 -2.48 -6.51
N HIS A 27 28.46 -2.36 -5.98
CA HIS A 27 27.87 -1.13 -5.44
C HIS A 27 27.51 -1.39 -3.97
N SER A 28 27.69 -0.40 -3.11
CA SER A 28 27.28 -0.48 -1.70
C SER A 28 25.86 -1.03 -1.58
N HIS A 29 25.70 -2.16 -0.90
CA HIS A 29 24.41 -2.85 -0.72
C HIS A 29 23.50 -2.20 0.34
N ALA A 30 23.82 -0.97 0.78
CA ALA A 30 22.94 -0.24 1.68
C ALA A 30 21.69 0.19 0.90
N PRO A 31 20.48 -0.21 1.32
CA PRO A 31 19.26 0.28 0.70
C PRO A 31 19.24 1.80 0.77
N VAL A 32 19.11 2.46 -0.40
CA VAL A 32 18.94 3.91 -0.45
C VAL A 32 17.55 4.22 0.10
N GLU A 33 17.46 5.02 1.17
CA GLU A 33 16.16 5.48 1.67
C GLU A 33 15.43 6.27 0.57
N ALA A 34 14.14 5.94 0.37
CA ALA A 34 13.29 6.66 -0.54
C ALA A 34 13.15 8.12 -0.10
N SER A 35 13.25 9.03 -1.08
CA SER A 35 13.04 10.46 -0.82
C SER A 35 11.60 10.71 -0.35
N THR A 36 11.41 11.78 0.42
CA THR A 36 10.07 12.21 0.84
C THR A 36 9.12 12.44 -0.34
N THR A 37 9.64 12.77 -1.53
CA THR A 37 8.84 12.90 -2.75
C THR A 37 8.24 11.57 -3.18
N ILE A 38 9.04 10.49 -3.17
CA ILE A 38 8.56 9.14 -3.48
C ILE A 38 7.47 8.73 -2.48
N ILE A 39 7.71 8.95 -1.18
CA ILE A 39 6.73 8.64 -0.12
C ILE A 39 5.39 9.36 -0.36
N LYS A 40 5.44 10.66 -0.68
CA LYS A 40 4.23 11.46 -0.98
C LYS A 40 3.51 10.94 -2.22
N THR A 41 4.23 10.58 -3.28
CA THR A 41 3.65 10.03 -4.51
C THR A 41 2.92 8.73 -4.24
N VAL A 42 3.57 7.76 -3.58
CA VAL A 42 2.98 6.45 -3.25
C VAL A 42 1.72 6.60 -2.39
N ALA A 43 1.76 7.49 -1.40
CA ALA A 43 0.59 7.75 -0.56
C ALA A 43 -0.58 8.39 -1.33
N LYS A 44 -0.30 9.34 -2.24
CA LYS A 44 -1.33 9.95 -3.11
C LYS A 44 -1.90 8.94 -4.10
N GLU A 45 -1.07 8.06 -4.65
CA GLU A 45 -1.53 6.99 -5.55
C GLU A 45 -2.45 6.01 -4.82
N GLU A 46 -2.09 5.60 -3.59
CA GLU A 46 -2.89 4.64 -2.82
C GLU A 46 -4.26 5.22 -2.43
N ILE A 47 -4.33 6.44 -1.91
CA ILE A 47 -5.63 7.03 -1.54
C ILE A 47 -6.55 7.19 -2.75
N ASN A 48 -5.97 7.57 -3.90
CA ASN A 48 -6.70 7.65 -5.16
C ASN A 48 -7.17 6.27 -5.65
N ARG A 49 -6.33 5.24 -5.53
CA ARG A 49 -6.68 3.88 -5.91
C ARG A 49 -7.82 3.35 -5.04
N LEU A 50 -7.75 3.56 -3.72
CA LEU A 50 -8.78 3.16 -2.78
C LEU A 50 -10.11 3.84 -3.09
N ALA A 51 -10.11 5.17 -3.29
CA ALA A 51 -11.30 5.93 -3.64
C ALA A 51 -11.91 5.46 -4.97
N LYS A 52 -11.10 5.38 -6.04
CA LYS A 52 -11.56 4.90 -7.36
C LYS A 52 -12.10 3.48 -7.33
N SER A 53 -11.58 2.62 -6.44
CA SER A 53 -12.07 1.26 -6.26
C SER A 53 -13.33 1.14 -5.38
N GLY A 54 -13.82 2.24 -4.82
CA GLY A 54 -14.98 2.27 -3.92
C GLY A 54 -14.71 1.69 -2.52
N LYS A 55 -13.45 1.44 -2.15
CA LYS A 55 -13.08 0.93 -0.83
C LYS A 55 -13.17 2.00 0.26
N ILE A 56 -13.04 3.26 -0.13
CA ILE A 56 -13.25 4.45 0.70
C ILE A 56 -14.12 5.44 -0.09
N ASP A 57 -14.70 6.40 0.59
CA ASP A 57 -15.56 7.41 -0.04
C ASP A 57 -14.84 8.20 -1.17
N ASN A 58 -15.57 8.59 -2.21
CA ASN A 58 -14.98 9.29 -3.35
C ASN A 58 -14.44 10.69 -3.01
N SER A 59 -14.87 11.31 -1.91
CA SER A 59 -14.34 12.60 -1.44
C SER A 59 -12.86 12.54 -1.01
N TRP A 60 -12.28 11.34 -0.90
CA TRP A 60 -10.85 11.13 -0.70
C TRP A 60 -10.00 11.31 -1.97
N LEU A 61 -10.63 11.34 -3.15
CA LEU A 61 -9.93 11.51 -4.41
C LEU A 61 -9.16 12.84 -4.44
N ASN A 62 -7.88 12.77 -4.81
CA ASN A 62 -6.93 13.89 -4.90
C ASN A 62 -6.77 14.69 -3.61
N LYS A 63 -7.08 14.10 -2.45
CA LYS A 63 -6.92 14.80 -1.17
C LYS A 63 -5.45 15.14 -0.91
N ASP A 64 -5.21 16.34 -0.39
CA ASP A 64 -3.88 16.76 -0.02
C ASP A 64 -3.40 16.09 1.27
N ILE A 65 -2.07 15.90 1.32
CA ILE A 65 -1.39 15.36 2.49
C ILE A 65 -1.44 16.41 3.59
N ASN A 66 -2.00 16.05 4.73
CA ASN A 66 -2.01 16.90 5.92
C ASN A 66 -0.64 16.87 6.62
N LYS A 67 -0.10 15.66 6.84
CA LYS A 67 1.19 15.48 7.53
C LYS A 67 1.93 14.25 7.01
N ILE A 68 3.26 14.31 7.11
CA ILE A 68 4.15 13.18 6.88
C ILE A 68 5.16 13.11 8.03
N GLU A 69 5.37 11.92 8.58
CA GLU A 69 6.30 11.70 9.69
C GLU A 69 6.86 10.28 9.67
N LYS A 70 8.00 10.08 10.33
CA LYS A 70 8.54 8.74 10.61
C LYS A 70 7.67 8.06 11.68
N TYR A 71 7.42 6.78 11.52
CA TYR A 71 6.62 5.93 12.39
C TYR A 71 7.42 4.68 12.80
N ASN A 72 6.93 3.97 13.82
CA ASN A 72 7.52 2.72 14.30
C ASN A 72 9.05 2.80 14.46
N GLN A 73 9.52 3.73 15.29
CA GLN A 73 10.95 3.98 15.55
C GLN A 73 11.78 4.34 14.29
N GLY A 74 11.14 4.88 13.26
CA GLY A 74 11.81 5.29 12.01
C GLY A 74 11.91 4.19 10.96
N GLN A 75 11.30 3.03 11.19
CA GLN A 75 11.26 1.93 10.23
C GLN A 75 10.32 2.21 9.05
N GLU A 76 9.32 3.08 9.24
CA GLU A 76 8.33 3.42 8.23
C GLU A 76 8.00 4.91 8.24
N TRP A 77 7.28 5.33 7.22
CA TRP A 77 6.63 6.62 7.10
C TRP A 77 5.13 6.47 7.30
N ARG A 78 4.54 7.37 8.09
CA ARG A 78 3.10 7.53 8.24
C ARG A 78 2.67 8.83 7.55
N VAL A 79 1.87 8.71 6.51
CA VAL A 79 1.30 9.82 5.75
C VAL A 79 -0.17 9.99 6.14
N ILE A 80 -0.54 11.19 6.55
CA ILE A 80 -1.83 11.49 7.16
C ILE A 80 -2.65 12.36 6.21
N PHE A 81 -3.90 11.97 5.99
CA PHE A 81 -4.90 12.72 5.24
C PHE A 81 -6.11 12.96 6.13
N ASN A 82 -6.69 14.15 6.07
CA ASN A 82 -7.90 14.50 6.83
C ASN A 82 -9.03 14.83 5.87
N ASN A 83 -10.26 14.43 6.15
CA ASN A 83 -11.43 14.76 5.35
C ASN A 83 -12.68 14.94 6.21
N ASP A 84 -12.91 16.18 6.63
CA ASP A 84 -14.02 16.57 7.52
C ASP A 84 -15.41 16.46 6.86
N LYS A 85 -15.47 16.11 5.56
CA LYS A 85 -16.73 15.83 4.85
C LYS A 85 -17.30 14.45 5.17
N ILE A 86 -16.49 13.55 5.75
CA ILE A 86 -16.94 12.23 6.15
C ILE A 86 -17.74 12.37 7.45
N GLU A 87 -18.98 11.88 7.46
CA GLU A 87 -19.88 11.96 8.62
C GLU A 87 -19.35 11.15 9.82
N ASP A 88 -18.80 9.96 9.54
CA ASP A 88 -18.18 9.12 10.55
C ASP A 88 -16.82 9.71 10.97
N ALA A 89 -16.80 10.36 12.14
CA ALA A 89 -15.61 10.96 12.72
C ALA A 89 -14.44 9.97 12.85
N ALA A 90 -14.71 8.68 13.10
CA ALA A 90 -13.68 7.66 13.20
C ALA A 90 -12.99 7.36 11.85
N LYS A 91 -13.58 7.82 10.74
CA LYS A 91 -13.05 7.66 9.38
C LYS A 91 -12.56 8.97 8.77
N GLN A 92 -12.63 10.10 9.47
CA GLN A 92 -12.19 11.40 8.93
C GLN A 92 -10.69 11.50 8.75
N THR A 93 -9.89 10.62 9.37
CA THR A 93 -8.43 10.59 9.19
C THR A 93 -8.01 9.26 8.59
N LEU A 94 -7.35 9.30 7.43
CA LEU A 94 -6.77 8.12 6.79
C LEU A 94 -5.24 8.18 6.87
N TYR A 95 -4.65 7.08 7.32
CA TYR A 95 -3.22 6.88 7.43
C TYR A 95 -2.75 5.93 6.35
N ILE A 96 -1.72 6.32 5.61
CA ILE A 96 -1.02 5.47 4.65
C ILE A 96 0.39 5.21 5.18
N PHE A 97 0.80 3.95 5.19
CA PHE A 97 2.10 3.51 5.67
C PHE A 97 2.98 3.08 4.51
N VAL A 98 4.21 3.60 4.50
CA VAL A 98 5.19 3.36 3.44
C VAL A 98 6.52 3.05 4.09
N ASP A 99 7.19 1.96 3.71
CA ASP A 99 8.50 1.64 4.27
C ASP A 99 9.59 2.62 3.79
N ASN A 100 10.79 2.49 4.36
CA ASN A 100 11.93 3.34 3.99
C ASN A 100 12.42 3.11 2.55
N ALA A 101 11.98 2.06 1.85
CA ALA A 101 12.26 1.83 0.44
C ALA A 101 11.17 2.40 -0.49
N GLY A 102 10.12 3.03 0.06
CA GLY A 102 9.03 3.61 -0.71
C GLY A 102 7.94 2.61 -1.08
N LYS A 103 7.89 1.43 -0.45
CA LYS A 103 6.84 0.44 -0.70
C LYS A 103 5.67 0.65 0.26
N LEU A 104 4.45 0.60 -0.27
CA LEU A 104 3.23 0.61 0.52
C LEU A 104 3.18 -0.62 1.45
N THR A 105 3.00 -0.38 2.75
CA THR A 105 2.89 -1.45 3.76
C THR A 105 1.49 -1.56 4.35
N GLY A 106 0.68 -0.50 4.27
CA GLY A 106 -0.72 -0.57 4.68
C GLY A 106 -1.46 0.76 4.66
N SER A 107 -2.74 0.70 5.01
CA SER A 107 -3.58 1.87 5.25
C SER A 107 -4.68 1.55 6.27
N ASN A 108 -5.01 2.50 7.15
CA ASN A 108 -6.13 2.37 8.10
C ASN A 108 -6.59 3.73 8.65
N TYR A 109 -7.67 3.73 9.43
CA TYR A 109 -8.24 4.93 10.06
C TYR A 109 -7.78 5.16 11.51
N THR A 110 -6.93 4.29 12.05
CA THR A 110 -6.54 4.30 13.48
C THR A 110 -5.12 4.83 13.73
N GLY A 111 -4.30 4.89 12.69
CA GLY A 111 -2.91 5.35 12.74
C GLY A 111 -1.94 4.38 13.41
N LYS A 112 -2.38 3.14 13.66
CA LYS A 112 -1.64 2.08 14.34
C LYS A 112 -1.24 0.97 13.39
#